data_AF-A0A222VVT4-F1
#
_entry.id   AF-A0A222VVT4-F1
#
_cell.length_a   1.000
_cell.length_b   1.000
_cell.length_c   1.000
_cell.angle_alpha   90.00
_cell.angle_beta   90.00
_cell.angle_gamma   90.00
#
_symmetry.space_group_name_H-M   'P 1'
#
loop_
_entity.id
_entity.type
_entity.pdbx_description
1 polymer ?
#
loop_
_entity_poly.entity_id
_entity_poly.type
_entity_poly.pdbx_seq_one_letter_code
_entity_poly.pdbx_strand_id
1 'polypeptide(L)'
;MDRQHTFTGLPDSDDTPYAGTVKGMASEHDNRLLPLRREFAQAWHGFDRNQVLQYVDHLEAQVRRIMADRDSAMAQASTLSRELENARRETTKLQNRVEELKKPPERLEDLDERMQRTAHLANTRAEEIVARAEEAAKKNWAESSKVSAKLHERYTKLLETLDGHAEQLQQEHEDALAATKAEVAKMTSEAAENRARVDSEAERKRRTIEQEFDSKMAADKAALEKHIADQKTASKNAAERRIAEATTEAKKMVDEATTKAKHMISEATTKSTTMVDEATTKSTTMVDEATTRSKTMVEEATAKAKKLVEDAKNDADRRTKSANDTVAKLSKIREEARARLREADEVLKQGESALVPVEDEDTELDDVPSAGNGSAKNNKKPSPAPADRQRAYSGKRDT
;
A
#
# COMPACT_ATOMS: atom_id res chain seq x y z
N MET A 1 -37.31 -55.49 -72.01
CA MET A 1 -38.30 -55.34 -73.11
C MET A 1 -37.85 -56.22 -74.26
N ASP A 2 -38.82 -56.65 -75.06
CA ASP A 2 -38.80 -57.92 -75.78
C ASP A 2 -37.90 -57.97 -77.02
N ARG A 3 -37.46 -59.20 -77.33
CA ARG A 3 -37.92 -59.84 -78.57
C ARG A 3 -37.89 -61.36 -78.48
N GLN A 4 -39.03 -61.97 -78.79
CA GLN A 4 -39.11 -63.39 -79.15
C GLN A 4 -38.70 -63.56 -80.63
N HIS A 5 -38.27 -64.75 -81.04
CA HIS A 5 -39.01 -65.56 -82.03
C HIS A 5 -38.33 -66.90 -82.36
N THR A 6 -39.08 -67.99 -82.10
CA THR A 6 -39.23 -69.23 -82.89
C THR A 6 -38.00 -69.95 -83.47
N PHE A 7 -37.81 -71.19 -83.00
CA PHE A 7 -37.16 -72.28 -83.74
C PHE A 7 -38.22 -73.31 -84.14
N THR A 8 -38.19 -73.76 -85.40
CA THR A 8 -39.14 -74.74 -85.99
C THR A 8 -38.45 -76.09 -86.20
N GLY A 9 -39.17 -77.21 -86.06
CA GLY A 9 -38.56 -78.56 -86.09
C GLY A 9 -39.20 -79.58 -87.02
N LEU A 10 -38.64 -80.80 -86.95
CA LEU A 10 -38.98 -82.04 -87.68
C LEU A 10 -38.67 -82.07 -89.20
N PRO A 11 -38.54 -83.27 -89.82
CA PRO A 11 -38.72 -84.62 -89.25
C PRO A 11 -37.48 -85.54 -89.28
N ASP A 12 -37.51 -86.59 -88.46
CA ASP A 12 -36.74 -87.83 -88.64
C ASP A 12 -37.54 -88.83 -89.49
N SER A 13 -36.88 -89.74 -90.21
CA SER A 13 -37.52 -90.88 -90.87
C SER A 13 -36.58 -92.09 -91.08
N ASP A 14 -37.22 -93.25 -91.24
CA ASP A 14 -36.71 -94.53 -91.75
C ASP A 14 -35.78 -95.38 -90.85
N ASP A 15 -36.39 -96.42 -90.27
CA ASP A 15 -35.71 -97.59 -89.70
C ASP A 15 -36.48 -98.86 -90.15
N THR A 16 -35.82 -99.80 -90.85
CA THR A 16 -36.45 -101.05 -91.35
C THR A 16 -35.47 -102.24 -91.35
N PRO A 17 -35.84 -103.40 -90.78
CA PRO A 17 -34.97 -104.57 -90.72
C PRO A 17 -35.24 -105.59 -91.84
N TYR A 18 -34.21 -106.31 -92.28
CA TYR A 18 -34.31 -107.44 -93.21
C TYR A 18 -33.83 -108.74 -92.53
N ALA A 19 -34.57 -109.83 -92.72
CA ALA A 19 -34.25 -111.16 -92.20
C ALA A 19 -33.79 -112.11 -93.32
N GLY A 20 -32.92 -113.08 -93.00
CA GLY A 20 -32.43 -114.07 -93.97
C GLY A 20 -32.01 -115.38 -93.32
N THR A 21 -32.71 -116.48 -93.63
CA THR A 21 -32.49 -117.82 -93.08
C THR A 21 -31.96 -118.80 -94.13
N VAL A 22 -30.89 -119.55 -93.80
CA VAL A 22 -30.44 -120.74 -94.53
C VAL A 22 -29.92 -121.72 -93.46
N LYS A 23 -30.65 -122.76 -93.04
CA LYS A 23 -31.05 -124.00 -93.74
C LYS A 23 -29.85 -124.87 -94.13
N GLY A 24 -29.56 -125.89 -93.31
CA GLY A 24 -28.39 -126.75 -93.48
C GLY A 24 -28.59 -127.95 -94.42
N MET A 25 -27.51 -128.72 -94.58
CA MET A 25 -27.50 -130.05 -95.19
C MET A 25 -26.87 -131.04 -94.19
N ALA A 26 -27.65 -132.02 -93.74
CA ALA A 26 -27.14 -133.22 -93.08
C ALA A 26 -27.22 -134.38 -94.07
N SER A 27 -26.17 -135.22 -94.13
CA SER A 27 -26.07 -136.34 -95.07
C SER A 27 -26.95 -137.52 -94.66
N GLU A 28 -28.18 -137.57 -95.19
CA GLU A 28 -29.24 -138.50 -94.78
C GLU A 28 -29.06 -139.96 -95.28
N HIS A 29 -27.81 -140.43 -95.45
CA HIS A 29 -27.51 -141.71 -96.12
C HIS A 29 -26.76 -142.74 -95.25
N ASP A 30 -25.97 -142.32 -94.26
CA ASP A 30 -25.05 -143.24 -93.54
C ASP A 30 -25.62 -143.89 -92.27
N ASN A 31 -26.94 -143.81 -92.06
CA ASN A 31 -27.63 -144.47 -90.93
C ASN A 31 -28.39 -145.76 -91.32
N ARG A 32 -27.98 -146.42 -92.42
CA ARG A 32 -28.35 -147.83 -92.67
C ARG A 32 -27.43 -148.80 -91.91
N LEU A 33 -27.41 -148.66 -90.58
CA LEU A 33 -27.02 -149.74 -89.66
C LEU A 33 -28.08 -150.86 -89.77
N LEU A 34 -27.88 -151.75 -90.73
CA LEU A 34 -28.74 -152.92 -90.90
C LEU A 34 -28.69 -153.80 -89.62
N PRO A 35 -29.84 -154.35 -89.17
CA PRO A 35 -29.92 -154.99 -87.87
C PRO A 35 -28.97 -156.19 -87.77
N LEU A 36 -28.22 -156.27 -86.67
CA LEU A 36 -27.26 -157.33 -86.37
C LEU A 36 -27.96 -158.66 -86.00
N ARG A 37 -28.82 -159.16 -86.88
CA ARG A 37 -29.43 -160.49 -86.79
C ARG A 37 -29.42 -161.19 -88.15
N ARG A 38 -28.52 -162.16 -88.25
CA ARG A 38 -28.77 -163.38 -89.00
C ARG A 38 -28.33 -164.55 -88.13
N GLU A 39 -29.10 -165.62 -88.14
CA GLU A 39 -28.80 -166.81 -87.35
C GLU A 39 -27.65 -167.55 -88.02
N PHE A 40 -26.51 -167.66 -87.34
CA PHE A 40 -25.41 -168.51 -87.78
C PHE A 40 -25.89 -169.97 -87.76
N ALA A 41 -25.53 -170.75 -88.77
CA ALA A 41 -25.90 -172.16 -88.80
C ALA A 41 -25.32 -172.89 -87.57
N GLN A 42 -26.15 -173.69 -86.89
CA GLN A 42 -25.74 -174.38 -85.67
C GLN A 42 -25.14 -175.75 -86.01
N ALA A 43 -23.86 -175.93 -85.67
CA ALA A 43 -23.15 -177.20 -85.71
C ALA A 43 -23.30 -177.93 -84.36
N TRP A 44 -22.87 -179.19 -84.30
CA TRP A 44 -22.96 -179.98 -83.06
C TRP A 44 -22.12 -179.31 -81.95
N HIS A 45 -22.80 -178.81 -80.91
CA HIS A 45 -22.24 -177.96 -79.84
C HIS A 45 -21.61 -176.61 -80.26
N GLY A 46 -22.10 -175.93 -81.31
CA GLY A 46 -21.69 -174.54 -81.57
C GLY A 46 -22.36 -173.85 -82.76
N PHE A 47 -21.97 -172.61 -83.05
CA PHE A 47 -22.24 -171.95 -84.34
C PHE A 47 -21.11 -172.23 -85.34
N ASP A 48 -21.40 -172.21 -86.63
CA ASP A 48 -20.40 -172.36 -87.70
C ASP A 48 -19.32 -171.27 -87.61
N ARG A 49 -18.11 -171.71 -87.23
CA ARG A 49 -16.95 -170.85 -87.03
C ARG A 49 -16.54 -170.09 -88.30
N ASN A 50 -16.79 -170.63 -89.48
CA ASN A 50 -16.47 -169.96 -90.74
C ASN A 50 -17.45 -168.80 -91.03
N GLN A 51 -18.74 -168.98 -90.75
CA GLN A 51 -19.74 -167.91 -90.88
C GLN A 51 -19.49 -166.79 -89.86
N VAL A 52 -19.10 -167.14 -88.62
CA VAL A 52 -18.75 -166.14 -87.59
C VAL A 52 -17.50 -165.36 -88.00
N LEU A 53 -16.45 -166.01 -88.52
CA LEU A 53 -15.25 -165.32 -88.99
C LEU A 53 -15.56 -164.37 -90.16
N GLN A 54 -16.24 -164.83 -91.21
CA GLN A 54 -16.63 -163.97 -92.34
C GLN A 54 -17.48 -162.76 -91.93
N TYR A 55 -18.32 -162.92 -90.90
CA TYR A 55 -19.11 -161.83 -90.34
C TYR A 55 -18.27 -160.84 -89.52
N VAL A 56 -17.29 -161.33 -88.74
CA VAL A 56 -16.33 -160.48 -88.03
C VAL A 56 -15.44 -159.71 -89.02
N ASP A 57 -14.94 -160.36 -90.07
CA ASP A 57 -14.19 -159.71 -91.16
C ASP A 57 -15.02 -158.61 -91.83
N HIS A 58 -16.32 -158.87 -92.06
CA HIS A 58 -17.24 -157.89 -92.63
C HIS A 58 -17.50 -156.72 -91.68
N LEU A 59 -17.70 -156.97 -90.37
CA LEU A 59 -17.83 -155.91 -89.37
C LEU A 59 -16.54 -155.10 -89.22
N GLU A 60 -15.36 -155.73 -89.27
CA GLU A 60 -14.10 -154.99 -89.22
C GLU A 60 -13.91 -154.13 -90.47
N ALA A 61 -14.29 -154.63 -91.65
CA ALA A 61 -14.32 -153.83 -92.88
C ALA A 61 -15.32 -152.66 -92.80
N GLN A 62 -16.50 -152.85 -92.20
CA GLN A 62 -17.45 -151.75 -91.93
C GLN A 62 -16.89 -150.73 -90.94
N VAL A 63 -16.26 -151.16 -89.84
CA VAL A 63 -15.64 -150.27 -88.85
C VAL A 63 -14.47 -149.49 -89.46
N ARG A 64 -13.60 -150.14 -90.24
CA ARG A 64 -12.52 -149.47 -90.99
C ARG A 64 -13.07 -148.45 -91.99
N ARG A 65 -14.19 -148.75 -92.66
CA ARG A 65 -14.89 -147.80 -93.52
C ARG A 65 -15.43 -146.60 -92.74
N ILE A 66 -16.17 -146.83 -91.66
CA ILE A 66 -16.71 -145.75 -90.81
C ILE A 66 -15.58 -144.89 -90.20
N MET A 67 -14.42 -145.49 -89.88
CA MET A 67 -13.24 -144.74 -89.48
C MET A 67 -12.67 -143.88 -90.62
N ALA A 68 -12.56 -144.41 -91.84
CA ALA A 68 -12.11 -143.63 -93.01
C ALA A 68 -13.10 -142.50 -93.37
N ASP A 69 -14.41 -142.75 -93.31
CA ASP A 69 -15.46 -141.77 -93.56
C ASP A 69 -15.47 -140.69 -92.46
N ARG A 70 -15.25 -141.06 -91.18
CA ARG A 70 -15.02 -140.14 -90.04
C ARG A 70 -13.76 -139.30 -90.26
N ASP A 71 -12.65 -139.90 -90.67
CA ASP A 71 -11.37 -139.21 -90.81
C ASP A 71 -11.39 -138.25 -92.01
N SER A 72 -12.09 -138.62 -93.08
CA SER A 72 -12.46 -137.74 -94.19
C SER A 72 -13.31 -136.55 -93.71
N ALA A 73 -14.36 -136.80 -92.92
CA ALA A 73 -15.20 -135.75 -92.35
C ALA A 73 -14.43 -134.81 -91.40
N MET A 74 -13.50 -135.33 -90.60
CA MET A 74 -12.62 -134.50 -89.74
C MET A 74 -11.62 -133.67 -90.57
N ALA A 75 -11.09 -134.22 -91.67
CA ALA A 75 -10.26 -133.45 -92.61
C ALA A 75 -11.05 -132.31 -93.28
N GLN A 76 -12.29 -132.57 -93.72
CA GLN A 76 -13.19 -131.56 -94.25
C GLN A 76 -13.54 -130.49 -93.20
N ALA A 77 -13.88 -130.88 -91.97
CA ALA A 77 -14.17 -129.96 -90.87
C ALA A 77 -12.97 -129.07 -90.52
N SER A 78 -11.75 -129.62 -90.51
CA SER A 78 -10.53 -128.83 -90.28
C SER A 78 -10.24 -127.84 -91.43
N THR A 79 -10.55 -128.23 -92.67
CA THR A 79 -10.41 -127.36 -93.85
C THR A 79 -11.39 -126.20 -93.80
N LEU A 80 -12.68 -126.49 -93.60
CA LEU A 80 -13.74 -125.49 -93.45
C LEU A 80 -13.50 -124.58 -92.23
N SER A 81 -12.98 -125.10 -91.12
CA SER A 81 -12.60 -124.30 -89.95
C SER A 81 -11.47 -123.31 -90.29
N ARG A 82 -10.49 -123.71 -91.09
CA ARG A 82 -9.39 -122.85 -91.56
C ARG A 82 -9.85 -121.80 -92.56
N GLU A 83 -10.74 -122.16 -93.48
CA GLU A 83 -11.37 -121.21 -94.42
C GLU A 83 -12.22 -120.16 -93.68
N LEU A 84 -13.02 -120.60 -92.71
CA LEU A 84 -13.82 -119.74 -91.85
C LEU A 84 -12.95 -118.83 -90.96
N GLU A 85 -11.78 -119.29 -90.50
CA GLU A 85 -10.84 -118.43 -89.79
C GLU A 85 -10.18 -117.41 -90.73
N ASN A 86 -9.81 -117.80 -91.95
CA ASN A 86 -9.30 -116.88 -92.98
C ASN A 86 -10.33 -115.79 -93.32
N ALA A 87 -11.58 -116.17 -93.59
CA ALA A 87 -12.67 -115.24 -93.90
C ALA A 87 -12.97 -114.28 -92.73
N ARG A 88 -12.88 -114.76 -91.47
CA ARG A 88 -12.94 -113.89 -90.28
C ARG A 88 -11.78 -112.90 -90.23
N ARG A 89 -10.54 -113.37 -90.44
CA ARG A 89 -9.33 -112.52 -90.47
C ARG A 89 -9.42 -111.45 -91.58
N GLU A 90 -10.00 -111.78 -92.74
CA GLU A 90 -10.26 -110.82 -93.82
C GLU A 90 -11.37 -109.83 -93.47
N THR A 91 -12.47 -110.29 -92.86
CA THR A 91 -13.54 -109.43 -92.36
C THR A 91 -13.00 -108.40 -91.37
N THR A 92 -12.16 -108.81 -90.41
CA THR A 92 -11.52 -107.88 -89.45
C THR A 92 -10.55 -106.90 -90.13
N LYS A 93 -9.79 -107.33 -91.15
CA LYS A 93 -8.95 -106.41 -91.94
C LYS A 93 -9.78 -105.34 -92.66
N LEU A 94 -10.88 -105.75 -93.29
CA LEU A 94 -11.80 -104.85 -94.00
C LEU A 94 -12.50 -103.89 -93.03
N GLN A 95 -12.98 -104.38 -91.88
CA GLN A 95 -13.53 -103.55 -90.80
C GLN A 95 -12.52 -102.50 -90.33
N ASN A 96 -11.29 -102.91 -90.02
CA ASN A 96 -10.23 -101.98 -89.61
C ASN A 96 -9.95 -100.91 -90.68
N ARG A 97 -9.93 -101.27 -91.97
CA ARG A 97 -9.74 -100.30 -93.06
C ARG A 97 -10.95 -99.37 -93.25
N VAL A 98 -12.16 -99.82 -92.98
CA VAL A 98 -13.36 -98.96 -92.97
C VAL A 98 -13.33 -97.99 -91.79
N GLU A 99 -12.96 -98.43 -90.59
CA GLU A 99 -12.79 -97.52 -89.43
C GLU A 99 -11.61 -96.54 -89.60
N GLU A 100 -10.58 -96.92 -90.36
CA GLU A 100 -9.50 -96.02 -90.78
C GLU A 100 -10.02 -94.93 -91.74
N LEU A 101 -10.80 -95.31 -92.76
CA LEU A 101 -11.39 -94.38 -93.75
C LEU A 101 -12.56 -93.54 -93.20
N LYS A 102 -13.17 -93.94 -92.08
CA LYS A 102 -14.21 -93.17 -91.38
C LYS A 102 -13.66 -92.01 -90.55
N LYS A 103 -12.37 -92.03 -90.19
CA LYS A 103 -11.78 -90.94 -89.40
C LYS A 103 -11.77 -89.65 -90.24
N PRO A 104 -12.19 -88.51 -89.68
CA PRO A 104 -12.00 -87.23 -90.34
C PRO A 104 -10.52 -87.03 -90.67
N PRO A 105 -10.17 -86.54 -91.87
CA PRO A 105 -8.79 -86.25 -92.26
C PRO A 105 -8.16 -85.22 -91.31
N GLU A 106 -7.15 -85.64 -90.55
CA GLU A 106 -6.46 -84.79 -89.57
C GLU A 106 -5.44 -83.85 -90.24
N ARG A 107 -4.97 -84.19 -91.44
CA ARG A 107 -4.00 -83.39 -92.21
C ARG A 107 -4.62 -82.95 -93.54
N LEU A 108 -4.10 -81.84 -94.06
CA LEU A 108 -4.44 -81.41 -95.42
C LEU A 108 -4.06 -82.48 -96.46
N GLU A 109 -2.97 -83.20 -96.23
CA GLU A 109 -2.46 -84.28 -97.09
C GLU A 109 -3.45 -85.45 -97.25
N ASP A 110 -4.34 -85.67 -96.26
CA ASP A 110 -5.36 -86.72 -96.25
C ASP A 110 -6.62 -86.34 -97.07
N LEU A 111 -6.73 -85.09 -97.53
CA LEU A 111 -7.85 -84.59 -98.34
C LEU A 111 -7.65 -84.91 -99.83
N ASP A 112 -8.74 -85.11 -100.58
CA ASP A 112 -8.71 -85.08 -102.06
C ASP A 112 -8.02 -83.81 -102.58
N GLU A 113 -7.25 -83.89 -103.66
CA GLU A 113 -6.50 -82.75 -104.21
C GLU A 113 -7.35 -81.48 -104.42
N ARG A 114 -8.62 -81.64 -104.82
CA ARG A 114 -9.56 -80.51 -104.99
C ARG A 114 -9.84 -79.83 -103.65
N MET A 115 -10.01 -80.62 -102.61
CA MET A 115 -10.27 -80.17 -101.25
C MET A 115 -9.01 -79.58 -100.59
N GLN A 116 -7.82 -80.14 -100.87
CA GLN A 116 -6.52 -79.52 -100.58
C GLN A 116 -6.41 -78.11 -101.18
N ARG A 117 -6.67 -77.99 -102.50
CA ARG A 117 -6.61 -76.71 -103.21
C ARG A 117 -7.61 -75.69 -102.65
N THR A 118 -8.81 -76.09 -102.23
CA THR A 118 -9.74 -75.18 -101.53
C THR A 118 -9.32 -74.83 -100.12
N ALA A 119 -8.71 -75.74 -99.36
CA ALA A 119 -8.21 -75.46 -98.02
C ALA A 119 -7.01 -74.50 -98.05
N HIS A 120 -6.09 -74.69 -98.99
CA HIS A 120 -4.98 -73.76 -99.20
C HIS A 120 -5.48 -72.37 -99.63
N LEU A 121 -6.43 -72.28 -100.58
CA LEU A 121 -7.08 -71.02 -100.96
C LEU A 121 -7.84 -70.36 -99.78
N ALA A 122 -8.45 -71.14 -98.89
CA ALA A 122 -9.09 -70.63 -97.68
C ALA A 122 -8.07 -70.07 -96.69
N ASN A 123 -6.93 -70.75 -96.50
CA ASN A 123 -5.84 -70.28 -95.64
C ASN A 123 -5.21 -68.99 -96.19
N THR A 124 -4.89 -68.92 -97.48
CA THR A 124 -4.39 -67.68 -98.11
C THR A 124 -5.39 -66.53 -97.98
N ARG A 125 -6.70 -66.80 -98.12
CA ARG A 125 -7.73 -65.77 -97.87
C ARG A 125 -7.83 -65.37 -96.39
N ALA A 126 -7.61 -66.30 -95.45
CA ALA A 126 -7.56 -65.98 -94.02
C ALA A 126 -6.33 -65.11 -93.71
N GLU A 127 -5.16 -65.43 -94.26
CA GLU A 127 -3.93 -64.64 -94.19
C GLU A 127 -4.15 -63.23 -94.77
N GLU A 128 -4.76 -63.10 -95.95
CA GLU A 128 -5.13 -61.80 -96.53
C GLU A 128 -6.10 -61.00 -95.64
N ILE A 129 -7.06 -61.66 -94.97
CA ILE A 129 -8.03 -61.01 -94.09
C ILE A 129 -7.34 -60.53 -92.80
N VAL A 130 -6.48 -61.36 -92.20
CA VAL A 130 -5.69 -61.01 -91.02
C VAL A 130 -4.72 -59.88 -91.34
N ALA A 131 -3.99 -59.94 -92.46
CA ALA A 131 -3.09 -58.87 -92.89
C ALA A 131 -3.83 -57.54 -93.11
N ARG A 132 -5.01 -57.55 -93.76
CA ARG A 132 -5.87 -56.37 -93.92
C ARG A 132 -6.41 -55.84 -92.59
N ALA A 133 -6.80 -56.73 -91.67
CA ALA A 133 -7.25 -56.35 -90.33
C ALA A 133 -6.12 -55.74 -89.49
N GLU A 134 -4.91 -56.31 -89.56
CA GLU A 134 -3.70 -55.76 -88.94
C GLU A 134 -3.36 -54.38 -89.51
N GLU A 135 -3.40 -54.20 -90.83
CA GLU A 135 -3.19 -52.88 -91.44
C GLU A 135 -4.22 -51.86 -90.98
N ALA A 136 -5.50 -52.23 -90.93
CA ALA A 136 -6.57 -51.36 -90.44
C ALA A 136 -6.36 -51.01 -88.96
N ALA A 137 -5.97 -51.98 -88.12
CA ALA A 137 -5.63 -51.77 -86.72
C ALA A 137 -4.42 -50.85 -86.57
N LYS A 138 -3.33 -51.05 -87.33
CA LYS A 138 -2.12 -50.21 -87.33
C LYS A 138 -2.45 -48.77 -87.77
N LYS A 139 -3.32 -48.57 -88.76
CA LYS A 139 -3.81 -47.25 -89.19
C LYS A 139 -4.61 -46.55 -88.08
N ASN A 140 -5.60 -47.23 -87.49
CA ASN A 140 -6.40 -46.70 -86.37
C ASN A 140 -5.53 -46.36 -85.14
N TRP A 141 -4.61 -47.25 -84.74
CA TRP A 141 -3.64 -46.98 -83.67
C TRP A 141 -2.76 -45.77 -83.97
N ALA A 142 -2.28 -45.60 -85.20
CA ALA A 142 -1.49 -44.45 -85.60
C ALA A 142 -2.29 -43.13 -85.60
N GLU A 143 -3.58 -43.17 -85.94
CA GLU A 143 -4.49 -42.02 -85.88
C GLU A 143 -4.86 -41.65 -84.43
N SER A 144 -5.25 -42.63 -83.62
CA SER A 144 -5.51 -42.47 -82.18
C SER A 144 -4.27 -41.95 -81.42
N SER A 145 -3.09 -42.49 -81.72
CA SER A 145 -1.80 -42.01 -81.17
C SER A 145 -1.53 -40.55 -81.54
N LYS A 146 -1.77 -40.12 -82.80
CA LYS A 146 -1.64 -38.72 -83.21
C LYS A 146 -2.63 -37.78 -82.50
N VAL A 147 -3.84 -38.24 -82.17
CA VAL A 147 -4.81 -37.47 -81.40
C VAL A 147 -4.36 -37.34 -79.94
N SER A 148 -3.95 -38.46 -79.32
CA SER A 148 -3.42 -38.49 -77.95
C SER A 148 -2.16 -37.62 -77.80
N ALA A 149 -1.24 -37.65 -78.76
CA ALA A 149 -0.05 -36.81 -78.77
C ALA A 149 -0.38 -35.31 -78.84
N LYS A 150 -1.33 -34.90 -79.71
CA LYS A 150 -1.81 -33.51 -79.79
C LYS A 150 -2.56 -33.07 -78.53
N LEU A 151 -3.26 -33.98 -77.87
CA LEU A 151 -3.95 -33.70 -76.61
C LEU A 151 -2.93 -33.54 -75.47
N HIS A 152 -1.91 -34.40 -75.41
CA HIS A 152 -0.81 -34.27 -74.45
C HIS A 152 -0.04 -32.97 -74.66
N GLU A 153 0.35 -32.63 -75.89
CA GLU A 153 1.01 -31.36 -76.24
C GLU A 153 0.22 -30.13 -75.77
N ARG A 154 -1.11 -30.16 -75.89
CA ARG A 154 -2.01 -29.11 -75.39
C ARG A 154 -2.07 -29.07 -73.86
N TYR A 155 -2.08 -30.21 -73.18
CA TYR A 155 -2.05 -30.25 -71.72
C TYR A 155 -0.70 -29.81 -71.15
N THR A 156 0.42 -30.20 -71.76
CA THR A 156 1.76 -29.72 -71.36
C THR A 156 1.84 -28.20 -71.50
N LYS A 157 1.40 -27.64 -72.64
CA LYS A 157 1.34 -26.17 -72.83
C LYS A 157 0.40 -25.47 -71.86
N LEU A 158 -0.72 -26.10 -71.48
CA LEU A 158 -1.62 -25.54 -70.47
C LEU A 158 -0.97 -25.54 -69.08
N LEU A 159 -0.27 -26.62 -68.70
CA LEU A 159 0.50 -26.69 -67.45
C LEU A 159 1.60 -25.62 -67.43
N GLU A 160 2.42 -25.52 -68.50
CA GLU A 160 3.43 -24.47 -68.66
C GLU A 160 2.86 -23.05 -68.46
N THR A 161 1.64 -22.77 -68.96
CA THR A 161 0.98 -21.46 -68.71
C THR A 161 0.44 -21.30 -67.29
N LEU A 162 -0.02 -22.37 -66.64
CA LEU A 162 -0.53 -22.32 -65.27
C LEU A 162 0.61 -22.18 -64.26
N ASP A 163 1.73 -22.89 -64.48
CA ASP A 163 2.95 -22.78 -63.69
C ASP A 163 3.54 -21.36 -63.82
N GLY A 164 3.63 -20.83 -65.05
CA GLY A 164 4.07 -19.44 -65.29
C GLY A 164 3.14 -18.38 -64.66
N HIS A 165 1.83 -18.61 -64.61
CA HIS A 165 0.91 -17.74 -63.87
C HIS A 165 1.02 -17.87 -62.35
N ALA A 166 1.37 -19.05 -61.83
CA ALA A 166 1.64 -19.25 -60.41
C ALA A 166 2.94 -18.54 -59.98
N GLU A 167 4.00 -18.62 -60.79
CA GLU A 167 5.25 -17.88 -60.58
C GLU A 167 5.02 -16.36 -60.62
N GLN A 168 4.24 -15.85 -61.58
CA GLN A 168 3.87 -14.44 -61.66
C GLN A 168 3.11 -13.97 -60.42
N LEU A 169 2.07 -14.72 -60.00
CA LEU A 169 1.28 -14.38 -58.82
C LEU A 169 2.10 -14.45 -57.52
N GLN A 170 3.06 -15.37 -57.44
CA GLN A 170 3.98 -15.43 -56.31
C GLN A 170 4.92 -14.21 -56.30
N GLN A 171 5.49 -13.81 -57.44
CA GLN A 171 6.34 -12.62 -57.56
C GLN A 171 5.57 -11.35 -57.18
N GLU A 172 4.37 -11.14 -57.73
CA GLU A 172 3.50 -10.01 -57.37
C GLU A 172 3.17 -9.99 -55.87
N HIS A 173 2.95 -11.17 -55.26
CA HIS A 173 2.68 -11.27 -53.82
C HIS A 173 3.93 -10.99 -52.96
N GLU A 174 5.11 -11.49 -53.37
CA GLU A 174 6.38 -11.23 -52.68
C GLU A 174 6.77 -9.75 -52.78
N ASP A 175 6.60 -9.11 -53.94
CA ASP A 175 6.81 -7.67 -54.13
C ASP A 175 5.81 -6.83 -53.32
N ALA A 176 4.52 -7.19 -53.30
CA ALA A 176 3.52 -6.52 -52.48
C ALA A 176 3.83 -6.66 -50.97
N LEU A 177 4.30 -7.83 -50.53
CA LEU A 177 4.77 -8.04 -49.16
C LEU A 177 6.07 -7.28 -48.87
N ALA A 178 6.99 -7.14 -49.82
CA ALA A 178 8.21 -6.37 -49.67
C ALA A 178 7.91 -4.86 -49.55
N ALA A 179 7.07 -4.33 -50.44
CA ALA A 179 6.64 -2.93 -50.43
C ALA A 179 5.87 -2.56 -49.14
N THR A 180 4.94 -3.40 -48.69
CA THR A 180 4.20 -3.17 -47.44
C THR A 180 5.10 -3.28 -46.20
N LYS A 181 6.05 -4.23 -46.16
CA LYS A 181 7.08 -4.28 -45.10
C LYS A 181 7.96 -3.03 -45.09
N ALA A 182 8.35 -2.51 -46.26
CA ALA A 182 9.17 -1.30 -46.38
C ALA A 182 8.43 -0.05 -45.89
N GLU A 183 7.16 0.14 -46.29
CA GLU A 183 6.36 1.29 -45.82
C GLU A 183 6.02 1.20 -44.33
N VAL A 184 5.77 -0.01 -43.79
CA VAL A 184 5.62 -0.21 -42.34
C VAL A 184 6.93 0.10 -41.61
N ALA A 185 8.09 -0.36 -42.11
CA ALA A 185 9.38 -0.05 -41.50
C ALA A 185 9.64 1.47 -41.46
N LYS A 186 9.40 2.16 -42.59
CA LYS A 186 9.47 3.62 -42.69
C LYS A 186 8.52 4.31 -41.70
N MET A 187 7.24 3.94 -41.70
CA MET A 187 6.23 4.51 -40.79
C MET A 187 6.61 4.29 -39.31
N THR A 188 7.20 3.15 -38.96
CA THR A 188 7.69 2.92 -37.59
C THR A 188 8.94 3.73 -37.24
N SER A 189 9.84 4.01 -38.20
CA SER A 189 10.97 4.93 -38.00
C SER A 189 10.46 6.36 -37.80
N GLU A 190 9.60 6.85 -38.70
CA GLU A 190 9.01 8.19 -38.62
C GLU A 190 8.20 8.39 -37.33
N ALA A 191 7.51 7.36 -36.83
CA ALA A 191 6.82 7.39 -35.54
C ALA A 191 7.79 7.40 -34.35
N ALA A 192 8.89 6.63 -34.41
CA ALA A 192 9.92 6.63 -33.37
C ALA A 192 10.68 7.97 -33.31
N GLU A 193 11.02 8.55 -34.46
CA GLU A 193 11.65 9.87 -34.59
C GLU A 193 10.72 10.98 -34.10
N ASN A 194 9.44 10.96 -34.48
CA ASN A 194 8.47 11.94 -33.97
C ASN A 194 8.26 11.82 -32.45
N ARG A 195 8.23 10.59 -31.91
CA ARG A 195 8.19 10.38 -30.46
C ARG A 195 9.44 10.95 -29.79
N ALA A 196 10.63 10.60 -30.25
CA ALA A 196 11.89 11.11 -29.70
C ALA A 196 11.98 12.64 -29.77
N ARG A 197 11.50 13.25 -30.86
CA ARG A 197 11.37 14.70 -30.99
C ARG A 197 10.44 15.29 -29.93
N VAL A 198 9.21 14.79 -29.80
CA VAL A 198 8.22 15.27 -28.83
C VAL A 198 8.70 15.07 -27.39
N ASP A 199 9.30 13.93 -27.07
CA ASP A 199 9.92 13.66 -25.77
C ASP A 199 11.05 14.67 -25.48
N SER A 200 11.91 14.99 -26.47
CA SER A 200 12.96 16.00 -26.33
C SER A 200 12.43 17.44 -26.18
N GLU A 201 11.32 17.77 -26.83
CA GLU A 201 10.65 19.07 -26.70
C GLU A 201 9.94 19.20 -25.34
N ALA A 202 9.33 18.14 -24.85
CA ALA A 202 8.72 18.08 -23.53
C ALA A 202 9.78 18.20 -22.42
N GLU A 203 10.91 17.51 -22.56
CA GLU A 203 12.04 17.59 -21.64
C GLU A 203 12.68 18.99 -21.62
N ARG A 204 12.85 19.64 -22.78
CA ARG A 204 13.26 21.05 -22.85
C ARG A 204 12.28 21.97 -22.12
N LYS A 205 10.97 21.80 -22.34
CA LYS A 205 9.91 22.58 -21.69
C LYS A 205 9.87 22.38 -20.17
N ARG A 206 10.09 21.15 -19.68
CA ARG A 206 10.25 20.87 -18.24
C ARG A 206 11.41 21.68 -17.66
N ARG A 207 12.59 21.57 -18.26
CA ARG A 207 13.80 22.27 -17.79
C ARG A 207 13.68 23.79 -17.82
N THR A 208 13.01 24.38 -18.82
CA THR A 208 12.77 25.83 -18.82
C THR A 208 11.78 26.24 -17.73
N ILE A 209 10.70 25.47 -17.50
CA ILE A 209 9.75 25.73 -16.41
C ILE A 209 10.41 25.58 -15.04
N GLU A 210 11.26 24.57 -14.85
CA GLU A 210 12.06 24.37 -13.64
C GLU A 210 13.02 25.54 -13.40
N GLN A 211 13.75 25.98 -14.43
CA GLN A 211 14.66 27.13 -14.34
C GLN A 211 13.92 28.45 -14.07
N GLU A 212 12.77 28.69 -14.70
CA GLU A 212 11.92 29.86 -14.44
C GLU A 212 11.33 29.82 -13.03
N PHE A 213 10.88 28.66 -12.57
CA PHE A 213 10.35 28.45 -11.22
C PHE A 213 11.43 28.67 -10.16
N ASP A 214 12.60 28.06 -10.29
CA ASP A 214 13.72 28.24 -9.36
C ASP A 214 14.21 29.69 -9.34
N SER A 215 14.30 30.33 -10.51
CA SER A 215 14.67 31.76 -10.62
C SER A 215 13.64 32.64 -9.91
N LYS A 216 12.34 32.36 -10.07
CA LYS A 216 11.27 33.09 -9.38
C LYS A 216 11.31 32.83 -7.87
N MET A 217 11.42 31.57 -7.43
CA MET A 217 11.49 31.21 -6.01
C MET A 217 12.72 31.81 -5.33
N ALA A 218 13.86 31.92 -6.03
CA ALA A 218 15.04 32.63 -5.56
C ALA A 218 14.79 34.15 -5.44
N ALA A 219 14.12 34.76 -6.41
CA ALA A 219 13.74 36.18 -6.37
C ALA A 219 12.72 36.50 -5.24
N ASP A 220 11.67 35.69 -5.11
CA ASP A 220 10.65 35.82 -4.06
C ASP A 220 11.28 35.60 -2.67
N LYS A 221 12.18 34.62 -2.52
CA LYS A 221 12.97 34.43 -1.29
C LYS A 221 13.85 35.65 -0.99
N ALA A 222 14.58 36.18 -1.97
CA ALA A 222 15.44 37.35 -1.78
C ALA A 222 14.64 38.61 -1.43
N ALA A 223 13.45 38.78 -2.01
CA ALA A 223 12.52 39.86 -1.68
C ALA A 223 11.98 39.74 -0.24
N LEU A 224 11.60 38.53 0.20
CA LEU A 224 11.17 38.26 1.58
C LEU A 224 12.32 38.45 2.58
N GLU A 225 13.52 37.98 2.26
CA GLU A 225 14.71 38.13 3.11
C GLU A 225 15.10 39.61 3.25
N LYS A 226 15.03 40.38 2.15
CA LYS A 226 15.17 41.84 2.19
C LYS A 226 14.07 42.49 3.03
N HIS A 227 12.79 42.15 2.83
CA HIS A 227 11.70 42.70 3.64
C HIS A 227 11.89 42.42 5.14
N ILE A 228 12.37 41.22 5.51
CA ILE A 228 12.69 40.87 6.89
C ILE A 228 13.89 41.69 7.42
N ALA A 229 14.89 41.99 6.59
CA ALA A 229 16.01 42.87 6.95
C ALA A 229 15.57 44.34 7.12
N ASP A 230 14.78 44.85 6.19
CA ASP A 230 14.20 46.20 6.22
C ASP A 230 13.27 46.36 7.44
N GLN A 231 12.43 45.36 7.74
CA GLN A 231 11.58 45.35 8.94
C GLN A 231 12.39 45.25 10.24
N LYS A 232 13.44 44.43 10.29
CA LYS A 232 14.34 44.32 11.46
C LYS A 232 15.09 45.64 11.72
N THR A 233 15.62 46.28 10.68
CA THR A 233 16.32 47.56 10.80
C THR A 233 15.36 48.70 11.16
N ALA A 234 14.19 48.79 10.53
CA ALA A 234 13.16 49.76 10.91
C ALA A 234 12.68 49.57 12.36
N SER A 235 12.47 48.33 12.80
CA SER A 235 12.08 48.00 14.18
C SER A 235 13.19 48.38 15.19
N LYS A 236 14.45 48.05 14.88
CA LYS A 236 15.62 48.45 15.68
C LYS A 236 15.70 49.97 15.81
N ASN A 237 15.66 50.70 14.68
CA ASN A 237 15.74 52.15 14.65
C ASN A 237 14.58 52.81 15.42
N ALA A 238 13.37 52.24 15.35
CA ALA A 238 12.22 52.70 16.12
C ALA A 238 12.34 52.42 17.63
N ALA A 239 12.96 51.30 18.03
CA ALA A 239 13.26 51.00 19.43
C ALA A 239 14.35 51.93 19.98
N GLU A 240 15.46 52.12 19.27
CA GLU A 240 16.53 53.05 19.62
C GLU A 240 16.01 54.49 19.73
N ARG A 241 15.16 54.92 18.79
CA ARG A 241 14.48 56.22 18.84
C ARG A 241 13.59 56.37 20.07
N ARG A 242 12.73 55.39 20.38
CA ARG A 242 11.89 55.43 21.59
C ARG A 242 12.71 55.47 22.87
N ILE A 243 13.86 54.77 22.92
CA ILE A 243 14.78 54.83 24.06
C ILE A 243 15.43 56.22 24.16
N ALA A 244 15.83 56.83 23.04
CA ALA A 244 16.38 58.20 23.03
C ALA A 244 15.34 59.25 23.44
N GLU A 245 14.10 59.15 22.96
CA GLU A 245 12.99 60.02 23.33
C GLU A 245 12.64 59.85 24.82
N ALA A 246 12.42 58.62 25.30
CA ALA A 246 12.09 58.34 26.70
C ALA A 246 13.22 58.70 27.67
N THR A 247 14.49 58.51 27.32
CA THR A 247 15.63 58.94 28.17
C THR A 247 15.81 60.47 28.16
N THR A 248 15.40 61.17 27.11
CA THR A 248 15.37 62.64 27.07
C THR A 248 14.23 63.17 27.94
N GLU A 249 13.04 62.58 27.86
CA GLU A 249 11.90 62.98 28.68
C GLU A 249 12.10 62.61 30.17
N ALA A 250 12.71 61.46 30.47
CA ALA A 250 13.11 61.11 31.83
C ALA A 250 14.11 62.10 32.44
N LYS A 251 15.13 62.54 31.68
CA LYS A 251 16.04 63.61 32.11
C LYS A 251 15.27 64.90 32.40
N LYS A 252 14.43 65.36 31.46
CA LYS A 252 13.60 66.55 31.62
C LYS A 252 12.72 66.47 32.88
N MET A 253 12.07 65.34 33.14
CA MET A 253 11.26 65.14 34.34
C MET A 253 12.11 65.19 35.63
N VAL A 254 13.32 64.62 35.62
CA VAL A 254 14.26 64.70 36.75
C VAL A 254 14.77 66.14 36.96
N ASP A 255 15.07 66.88 35.89
CA ASP A 255 15.51 68.27 35.96
C ASP A 255 14.38 69.20 36.46
N GLU A 256 13.15 69.00 35.98
CA GLU A 256 11.96 69.70 36.48
C GLU A 256 11.68 69.36 37.95
N ALA A 257 11.72 68.08 38.33
CA ALA A 257 11.51 67.65 39.71
C ALA A 257 12.60 68.20 40.64
N THR A 258 13.86 68.20 40.20
CA THR A 258 15.00 68.81 40.93
C THR A 258 14.82 70.31 41.06
N THR A 259 14.32 70.99 40.04
CA THR A 259 14.05 72.44 40.06
C THR A 259 12.88 72.77 40.99
N LYS A 260 11.78 72.01 40.94
CA LYS A 260 10.65 72.11 41.86
C LYS A 260 11.08 71.82 43.31
N ALA A 261 11.91 70.81 43.54
CA ALA A 261 12.47 70.50 44.86
C ALA A 261 13.35 71.63 45.40
N LYS A 262 14.28 72.17 44.59
CA LYS A 262 15.09 73.35 44.95
C LYS A 262 14.22 74.56 45.27
N HIS A 263 13.16 74.80 44.50
CA HIS A 263 12.23 75.91 44.74
C HIS A 263 11.43 75.71 46.06
N MET A 264 10.89 74.52 46.32
CA MET A 264 10.19 74.21 47.57
C MET A 264 11.12 74.27 48.78
N ILE A 265 12.36 73.81 48.65
CA ILE A 265 13.38 73.96 49.71
C ILE A 265 13.68 75.44 49.94
N SER A 266 13.86 76.24 48.88
CA SER A 266 14.08 77.69 48.99
C SER A 266 12.90 78.40 49.67
N GLU A 267 11.65 78.08 49.29
CA GLU A 267 10.47 78.62 49.97
C GLU A 267 10.34 78.17 51.43
N ALA A 268 10.62 76.91 51.73
CA ALA A 268 10.60 76.41 53.09
C ALA A 268 11.69 77.08 53.93
N THR A 269 12.88 77.31 53.36
CA THR A 269 13.97 78.07 53.98
C THR A 269 13.56 79.51 54.23
N THR A 270 13.03 80.24 53.24
CA THR A 270 12.64 81.65 53.43
C THR A 270 11.47 81.81 54.38
N LYS A 271 10.45 80.93 54.33
CA LYS A 271 9.35 80.89 55.31
C LYS A 271 9.87 80.59 56.72
N SER A 272 10.83 79.65 56.85
CA SER A 272 11.48 79.34 58.11
C SER A 272 12.28 80.52 58.66
N THR A 273 13.09 81.20 57.84
CA THR A 273 13.81 82.40 58.28
C THR A 273 12.84 83.51 58.67
N THR A 274 11.82 83.82 57.87
CA THR A 274 10.84 84.86 58.26
C THR A 274 10.08 84.51 59.54
N MET A 275 9.76 83.22 59.78
CA MET A 275 9.16 82.80 61.05
C MET A 275 10.11 82.93 62.24
N VAL A 276 11.40 82.62 62.06
CA VAL A 276 12.44 82.81 63.08
C VAL A 276 12.72 84.29 63.32
N ASP A 277 12.73 85.12 62.28
CA ASP A 277 12.91 86.56 62.37
C ASP A 277 11.71 87.22 63.07
N GLU A 278 10.48 86.87 62.70
CA GLU A 278 9.26 87.31 63.40
C GLU A 278 9.24 86.86 64.87
N ALA A 279 9.60 85.61 65.16
CA ALA A 279 9.64 85.09 66.53
C ALA A 279 10.72 85.79 67.35
N THR A 280 11.89 86.05 66.76
CA THR A 280 12.97 86.84 67.37
C THR A 280 12.51 88.27 67.63
N THR A 281 11.86 88.91 66.66
CA THR A 281 11.36 90.30 66.78
C THR A 281 10.28 90.42 67.86
N LYS A 282 9.34 89.47 67.91
CA LYS A 282 8.32 89.38 68.98
C LYS A 282 8.95 89.08 70.35
N SER A 283 10.01 88.27 70.39
CA SER A 283 10.78 88.01 71.62
C SER A 283 11.48 89.28 72.11
N THR A 284 12.16 90.03 71.22
CA THR A 284 12.80 91.30 71.60
C THR A 284 11.79 92.34 72.07
N THR A 285 10.65 92.53 71.37
CA THR A 285 9.64 93.49 71.84
C THR A 285 9.01 93.08 73.17
N MET A 286 8.81 91.78 73.42
CA MET A 286 8.37 91.29 74.74
C MET A 286 9.42 91.54 75.84
N VAL A 287 10.71 91.40 75.53
CA VAL A 287 11.81 91.72 76.47
C VAL A 287 11.92 93.22 76.72
N ASP A 288 11.78 94.06 75.70
CA ASP A 288 11.78 95.52 75.82
C ASP A 288 10.56 96.03 76.61
N GLU A 289 9.37 95.47 76.35
CA GLU A 289 8.15 95.73 77.13
C GLU A 289 8.30 95.29 78.59
N ALA A 290 8.85 94.09 78.84
CA ALA A 290 9.10 93.59 80.20
C ALA A 290 10.13 94.45 80.94
N THR A 291 11.18 94.91 80.24
CA THR A 291 12.21 95.81 80.77
C THR A 291 11.64 97.19 81.08
N THR A 292 10.76 97.70 80.22
CA THR A 292 10.04 98.96 80.43
C THR A 292 9.09 98.87 81.63
N ARG A 293 8.27 97.80 81.73
CA ARG A 293 7.41 97.55 82.91
C ARG A 293 8.22 97.37 84.20
N SER A 294 9.35 96.69 84.14
CA SER A 294 10.27 96.54 85.29
C SER A 294 10.80 97.90 85.74
N LYS A 295 11.24 98.74 84.79
CA LYS A 295 11.74 100.10 85.08
C LYS A 295 10.66 101.00 85.69
N THR A 296 9.45 101.05 85.14
CA THR A 296 8.37 101.85 85.72
C THR A 296 7.93 101.34 87.09
N MET A 297 7.97 100.02 87.33
CA MET A 297 7.68 99.44 88.64
C MET A 297 8.73 99.83 89.71
N VAL A 298 10.01 99.92 89.33
CA VAL A 298 11.10 100.42 90.20
C VAL A 298 10.99 101.94 90.43
N GLU A 299 10.60 102.71 89.42
CA GLU A 299 10.35 104.16 89.56
C GLU A 299 9.14 104.44 90.47
N GLU A 300 8.05 103.67 90.36
CA GLU A 300 6.93 103.71 91.31
C GLU A 300 7.33 103.30 92.73
N ALA A 301 8.12 102.23 92.88
CA ALA A 301 8.56 101.75 94.18
C ALA A 301 9.46 102.77 94.89
N THR A 302 10.38 103.41 94.15
CA THR A 302 11.26 104.46 94.70
C THR A 302 10.49 105.76 94.98
N ALA A 303 9.46 106.11 94.20
CA ALA A 303 8.55 107.22 94.53
C ALA A 303 7.75 106.95 95.81
N LYS A 304 7.19 105.75 95.97
CA LYS A 304 6.47 105.32 97.19
C LYS A 304 7.40 105.30 98.41
N ALA A 305 8.65 104.86 98.25
CA ALA A 305 9.66 104.88 99.30
C ALA A 305 10.04 106.31 99.73
N LYS A 306 10.25 107.24 98.78
CA LYS A 306 10.49 108.66 99.10
C LYS A 306 9.37 109.25 99.94
N LYS A 307 8.11 109.03 99.53
CA LYS A 307 6.95 109.53 100.27
C LYS A 307 6.88 108.97 101.71
N LEU A 308 7.13 107.68 101.90
CA LEU A 308 7.18 107.06 103.23
C LEU A 308 8.25 107.68 104.14
N VAL A 309 9.43 108.01 103.59
CA VAL A 309 10.51 108.69 104.34
C VAL A 309 10.13 110.14 104.69
N GLU A 310 9.43 110.83 103.79
CA GLU A 310 8.94 112.21 104.01
C GLU A 310 7.83 112.26 105.07
N ASP A 311 6.83 111.37 104.99
CA ASP A 311 5.79 111.22 106.00
C ASP A 311 6.38 110.87 107.39
N ALA A 312 7.37 109.96 107.45
CA ALA A 312 8.07 109.62 108.68
C ALA A 312 8.87 110.79 109.28
N LYS A 313 9.50 111.62 108.44
CA LYS A 313 10.21 112.83 108.89
C LYS A 313 9.26 113.88 109.45
N ASN A 314 8.13 114.10 108.78
CA ASN A 314 7.08 115.02 109.24
C ASN A 314 6.50 114.62 110.61
N ASP A 315 6.41 113.33 110.93
CA ASP A 315 5.98 112.88 112.26
C ASP A 315 7.07 113.01 113.33
N ALA A 316 8.35 112.83 112.96
CA ALA A 316 9.47 113.10 113.87
C ALA A 316 9.53 114.58 114.29
N ASP A 317 9.37 115.50 113.35
CA ASP A 317 9.38 116.95 113.61
C ASP A 317 8.16 117.43 114.44
N ARG A 318 7.04 116.69 114.41
CA ARG A 318 5.92 116.92 115.34
C ARG A 318 6.25 116.51 116.77
N ARG A 319 6.93 115.37 116.95
CA ARG A 319 7.30 114.83 118.27
C ARG A 319 8.32 115.71 118.98
N THR A 320 9.35 116.21 118.28
CA THR A 320 10.33 117.15 118.85
C THR A 320 9.69 118.48 119.25
N LYS A 321 8.73 118.99 118.47
CA LYS A 321 8.00 120.22 118.82
C LYS A 321 7.17 120.06 120.10
N SER A 322 6.43 118.95 120.23
CA SER A 322 5.64 118.65 121.43
C SER A 322 6.50 118.42 122.70
N ALA A 323 7.71 117.86 122.54
CA ALA A 323 8.68 117.73 123.62
C ALA A 323 9.18 119.10 124.15
N ASN A 324 9.43 120.06 123.25
CA ASN A 324 9.84 121.41 123.66
C ASN A 324 8.72 122.18 124.39
N ASP A 325 7.47 122.06 123.94
CA ASP A 325 6.31 122.70 124.59
C ASP A 325 6.03 122.16 126.02
N THR A 326 6.40 120.90 126.29
CA THR A 326 6.28 120.31 127.63
C THR A 326 7.43 120.71 128.56
N VAL A 327 8.66 120.80 128.04
CA VAL A 327 9.80 121.37 128.78
C VAL A 327 9.55 122.84 129.17
N ALA A 328 8.97 123.65 128.28
CA ALA A 328 8.64 125.05 128.54
C ALA A 328 7.55 125.25 129.61
N LYS A 329 6.66 124.26 129.82
CA LYS A 329 5.68 124.29 130.93
C LYS A 329 6.33 123.91 132.26
N LEU A 330 7.24 122.93 132.26
CA LEU A 330 7.96 122.49 133.46
C LEU A 330 8.93 123.56 134.00
N SER A 331 9.58 124.33 133.12
CA SER A 331 10.46 125.43 133.55
C SER A 331 9.70 126.53 134.29
N LYS A 332 8.49 126.87 133.86
CA LYS A 332 7.64 127.90 134.51
C LYS A 332 7.20 127.49 135.92
N ILE A 333 6.71 126.25 136.08
CA ILE A 333 6.31 125.69 137.38
C ILE A 333 7.49 125.67 138.36
N ARG A 334 8.71 125.41 137.88
CA ARG A 334 9.94 125.41 138.68
C ARG A 334 10.29 126.80 139.25
N GLU A 335 9.91 127.88 138.58
CA GLU A 335 10.18 129.26 139.07
C GLU A 335 9.13 129.70 140.09
N GLU A 336 7.86 129.37 139.86
CA GLU A 336 6.77 129.60 140.83
C GLU A 336 7.01 128.85 142.16
N ALA A 337 7.60 127.64 142.12
CA ALA A 337 8.03 126.91 143.31
C ALA A 337 9.25 127.56 144.02
N ARG A 338 10.18 128.17 143.29
CA ARG A 338 11.37 128.85 143.83
C ARG A 338 11.07 130.21 144.46
N ALA A 339 9.90 130.80 144.19
CA ALA A 339 9.42 131.97 144.92
C ALA A 339 8.97 131.58 146.33
N ARG A 340 8.03 130.63 146.43
CA ARG A 340 7.40 130.21 147.70
C ARG A 340 8.37 129.61 148.73
N LEU A 341 9.49 129.02 148.30
CA LEU A 341 10.51 128.50 149.22
C LEU A 341 11.35 129.58 149.91
N ARG A 342 11.51 130.78 149.32
CA ARG A 342 12.24 131.87 149.99
C ARG A 342 11.44 132.51 151.12
N GLU A 343 10.12 132.50 150.99
CA GLU A 343 9.18 133.05 151.98
C GLU A 343 9.14 132.21 153.29
N ALA A 344 9.56 130.94 153.23
CA ALA A 344 9.66 130.05 154.39
C ALA A 344 11.04 130.11 155.09
N ASP A 345 12.13 130.35 154.34
CA ASP A 345 13.51 130.28 154.82
C ASP A 345 13.89 131.46 155.74
N GLU A 346 13.26 132.63 155.55
CA GLU A 346 13.45 133.82 156.39
C GLU A 346 12.83 133.65 157.80
N VAL A 347 11.83 132.77 157.95
CA VAL A 347 11.14 132.50 159.24
C VAL A 347 11.94 131.52 160.10
N LEU A 348 12.67 130.58 159.50
CA LEU A 348 13.47 129.56 160.20
C LEU A 348 14.86 130.08 160.64
N LYS A 349 14.90 131.35 161.06
CA LYS A 349 16.09 132.05 161.56
C LYS A 349 15.94 132.50 163.03
N GLN A 350 14.89 132.05 163.71
CA GLN A 350 14.60 132.32 165.13
C GLN A 350 14.19 131.01 165.83
N GLY A 351 14.83 130.69 166.97
CA GLY A 351 14.78 129.38 167.64
C GLY A 351 16.06 128.58 167.36
N GLU A 352 17.13 128.73 168.13
CA GLU A 352 17.40 128.03 169.41
C GLU A 352 17.50 126.50 169.24
N SER A 353 18.67 125.84 169.34
CA SER A 353 19.68 125.79 170.43
C SER A 353 19.36 124.76 171.55
N ALA A 354 19.56 123.45 171.31
CA ALA A 354 19.81 122.45 172.36
C ALA A 354 20.32 121.08 171.83
N LEU A 355 21.37 120.53 172.48
CA LEU A 355 21.55 119.14 173.01
C LEU A 355 21.21 117.90 172.12
N VAL A 356 22.02 116.83 171.90
CA VAL A 356 23.27 116.25 172.49
C VAL A 356 23.10 115.57 173.88
N PRO A 357 23.62 114.35 174.23
CA PRO A 357 24.15 113.17 173.49
C PRO A 357 23.66 111.78 174.07
N VAL A 358 24.55 110.76 174.15
CA VAL A 358 24.50 109.39 174.77
C VAL A 358 23.99 108.26 173.82
N GLU A 359 24.62 107.11 173.55
CA GLU A 359 25.80 106.32 174.06
C GLU A 359 25.46 105.10 174.95
N ASP A 360 25.45 103.90 174.32
CA ASP A 360 25.40 102.55 174.91
C ASP A 360 26.21 101.59 173.98
N GLU A 361 26.88 100.57 174.52
CA GLU A 361 27.55 99.49 173.77
C GLU A 361 26.83 98.15 173.98
N ASP A 362 26.07 97.61 173.00
CA ASP A 362 25.59 96.22 173.08
C ASP A 362 25.07 95.59 171.75
N THR A 363 25.18 94.25 171.66
CA THR A 363 24.56 93.29 170.69
C THR A 363 25.00 93.21 169.20
N GLU A 364 24.84 92.01 168.60
CA GLU A 364 25.32 91.58 167.26
C GLU A 364 24.17 91.22 166.28
N LEU A 365 24.47 91.17 164.95
CA LEU A 365 23.63 90.73 163.80
C LEU A 365 22.48 91.71 163.41
N ASP A 366 21.95 91.79 162.18
CA ASP A 366 22.21 91.20 160.83
C ASP A 366 21.69 92.23 159.75
N ASP A 367 21.67 92.11 158.41
CA ASP A 367 21.79 91.02 157.41
C ASP A 367 22.36 91.61 156.05
N VAL A 368 22.20 90.91 154.93
CA VAL A 368 22.76 91.12 153.57
C VAL A 368 22.19 92.25 152.64
N PRO A 369 22.83 92.54 151.48
CA PRO A 369 22.52 93.66 150.58
C PRO A 369 22.12 93.27 149.13
N SER A 370 22.08 94.28 148.24
CA SER A 370 22.50 94.29 146.80
C SER A 370 22.21 93.12 145.83
N ALA A 371 21.68 93.48 144.66
CA ALA A 371 21.66 92.71 143.39
C ALA A 371 20.84 91.39 143.39
N GLY A 372 20.80 90.68 142.25
CA GLY A 372 20.43 89.25 142.27
C GLY A 372 19.15 88.75 141.60
N ASN A 373 18.82 89.19 140.38
CA ASN A 373 18.37 88.30 139.29
C ASN A 373 17.08 87.41 139.43
N GLY A 374 15.97 87.87 138.84
CA GLY A 374 15.25 87.12 137.78
C GLY A 374 14.22 86.01 138.12
N SER A 375 13.13 85.97 137.33
CA SER A 375 12.06 84.94 137.28
C SER A 375 11.16 84.82 138.53
N ALA A 376 9.95 84.21 138.51
CA ALA A 376 8.91 84.01 137.48
C ALA A 376 7.67 83.35 138.17
N LYS A 377 6.60 83.04 137.40
CA LYS A 377 5.40 82.22 137.79
C LYS A 377 4.42 82.94 138.73
N ASN A 378 3.12 82.62 138.79
CA ASN A 378 2.20 81.77 138.00
C ASN A 378 0.78 82.37 138.20
N ASN A 379 -0.23 82.27 137.34
CA ASN A 379 -0.67 81.30 136.32
C ASN A 379 -1.36 82.06 135.15
N LYS A 380 -1.68 81.51 133.96
CA LYS A 380 -1.76 80.10 133.54
C LYS A 380 -1.51 79.92 132.02
N LYS A 381 -0.43 79.21 131.67
CA LYS A 381 -0.19 78.51 130.37
C LYS A 381 -0.11 79.36 129.05
N PRO A 382 0.51 78.80 127.98
CA PRO A 382 1.39 79.61 127.11
C PRO A 382 1.11 79.56 125.59
N SER A 383 1.77 80.49 124.89
CA SER A 383 2.61 80.38 123.66
C SER A 383 2.32 79.39 122.51
N PRO A 384 2.86 79.67 121.29
CA PRO A 384 2.14 79.40 120.04
C PRO A 384 3.00 78.69 118.95
N ALA A 385 2.52 78.77 117.71
CA ALA A 385 3.34 78.79 116.48
C ALA A 385 4.06 77.44 116.14
N PRO A 386 4.91 77.39 115.09
CA PRO A 386 4.45 77.49 113.71
C PRO A 386 5.07 76.40 112.78
N ALA A 387 4.71 76.51 111.49
CA ALA A 387 5.32 75.78 110.36
C ALA A 387 5.00 74.26 110.35
N ASP A 388 5.27 73.49 109.28
CA ASP A 388 6.08 73.78 108.09
C ASP A 388 5.56 72.98 106.85
N ARG A 389 6.15 73.26 105.68
CA ARG A 389 6.30 72.36 104.51
C ARG A 389 5.08 71.91 103.66
N GLN A 390 5.12 72.46 102.44
CA GLN A 390 5.31 71.73 101.17
C GLN A 390 4.17 70.94 100.48
N ARG A 391 4.34 70.92 99.14
CA ARG A 391 4.08 69.84 98.16
C ARG A 391 2.67 69.67 97.61
N ALA A 392 2.69 69.12 96.39
CA ALA A 392 1.60 68.49 95.63
C ALA A 392 0.50 69.43 95.09
N TYR A 393 -0.24 69.08 94.02
CA TYR A 393 0.05 68.38 92.75
C TYR A 393 -1.25 68.42 91.92
N SER A 394 -1.19 68.13 90.61
CA SER A 394 -2.35 67.76 89.76
C SER A 394 -3.43 68.82 89.47
N GLY A 395 -4.30 68.54 88.47
CA GLY A 395 -5.45 69.38 88.11
C GLY A 395 -5.36 69.97 86.69
N LYS A 396 -5.22 69.16 85.64
CA LYS A 396 -6.34 68.77 84.75
C LYS A 396 -7.22 69.94 84.23
N ARG A 397 -7.14 70.22 82.92
CA ARG A 397 -8.15 69.78 81.94
C ARG A 397 -7.79 70.19 80.49
N ASP A 398 -8.29 69.36 79.57
CA ASP A 398 -9.01 69.64 78.31
C ASP A 398 -8.71 70.98 77.58
N THR A 399 -8.50 71.03 76.25
CA THR A 399 -8.79 70.03 75.17
C THR A 399 -7.64 69.91 74.18
#